data_AF-A0A3E2XMA7-F1
#
_entry.id   AF-A0A3E2XMA7-F1
#
_cell.length_a   1.000
_cell.length_b   1.000
_cell.length_c   1.000
_cell.angle_alpha   90.00
_cell.angle_beta   90.00
_cell.angle_gamma   90.00
#
_symmetry.space_group_name_H-M   'P 1'
#
loop_
_entity.id
_entity.type
_entity.pdbx_description
1 polymer ?
#
loop_
_entity_poly.entity_id
_entity_poly.type
_entity_poly.pdbx_seq_one_letter_code
_entity_poly.pdbx_strand_id
1 'polypeptide(L)'
;MGRKNRKRFEWVPYLCIAAGLLCMLYPYCSEYIFQNRTASVISTYERASMALEESQHQEMLEQAQHYNEYLAGSQEKLTDPFQMKKGEANDQMYDQLLSTGGSDVMAYIEIPKINVVLPIYHGTSSQVLSKGVGHLEGTSLPVGGQDTHTVLTGHTGLDQARLLSDLNEIEEGDVFCIYVLGACLKYQVFDVETVLPDDTDGLQIIKGEDRATLVTCTPYGINTHRLLVHGRRMEEGLADVEAPGEKTEHSRDSQWQKRYQYAALIGGLLIIGIILLFSQDILKIAGICLMISGTFLFISPELMQTAQKVKMQIVIQTYEKSEETQKQHQEESALYQKMVTYNQTIYREQQKGLDNLGEDGAMENFENEMIGVLEIPALNQDFPIYAGATAEHMSEGVAVMKDTSLPVGGEDTNCVIAGHRGYNRSKTFFKDIEYLSAGDRIYIKNSWEELVYEVEKIDIVTPNDVDAVKIRPGKDMVTLLTCHPYGSNGKYRYLVYCSRVKDAGKDDRKKEVSYAYKDHIVASDGQIYSLSSKDIQKEKYFRWLCAIILFLIMAAMKIKDMWRKRRQT
;
A
#
# COMPACT_ATOMS: atom_id res chain seq x y z
N MET A 1 -20.37 -33.65 50.12
CA MET A 1 -19.67 -32.38 49.82
C MET A 1 -19.49 -32.24 48.32
N GLY A 2 -19.92 -31.15 47.67
CA GLY A 2 -19.65 -30.99 46.23
C GLY A 2 -20.52 -29.99 45.45
N ARG A 3 -20.82 -28.81 46.01
CA ARG A 3 -21.59 -27.76 45.30
C ARG A 3 -20.84 -26.43 45.11
N LYS A 4 -19.51 -26.42 45.26
CA LYS A 4 -18.71 -25.17 45.23
C LYS A 4 -17.91 -24.86 43.95
N ASN A 5 -17.82 -25.78 42.97
CA ASN A 5 -17.03 -25.53 41.73
C ASN A 5 -17.84 -25.16 40.48
N ARG A 6 -19.16 -24.88 40.59
CA ARG A 6 -20.00 -24.52 39.43
C ARG A 6 -19.70 -23.13 38.83
N LYS A 7 -19.17 -22.19 39.63
CA LYS A 7 -19.10 -20.75 39.28
C LYS A 7 -17.81 -20.27 38.59
N ARG A 8 -16.77 -21.10 38.43
CA ARG A 8 -15.42 -20.58 38.10
C ARG A 8 -15.22 -20.08 36.66
N PHE A 9 -16.15 -20.34 35.73
CA PHE A 9 -16.00 -19.95 34.31
C PHE A 9 -17.30 -19.41 33.69
N GLU A 10 -18.28 -19.02 34.49
CA GLU A 10 -19.52 -18.40 33.99
C GLU A 10 -19.28 -17.01 33.36
N TRP A 11 -18.13 -16.39 33.64
CA TRP A 11 -17.74 -15.06 33.15
C TRP A 11 -17.08 -15.05 31.76
N VAL A 12 -16.62 -16.19 31.23
CA VAL A 12 -15.89 -16.27 29.94
C VAL A 12 -16.71 -15.78 28.74
N PRO A 13 -18.00 -16.14 28.58
CA PRO A 13 -18.82 -15.62 27.48
C PRO A 13 -18.99 -14.09 27.55
N TYR A 14 -19.12 -13.54 28.75
CA TYR A 14 -19.22 -12.09 28.96
C TYR A 14 -17.91 -11.38 28.60
N LEU A 15 -16.76 -12.00 28.86
CA LEU A 15 -15.45 -11.50 28.45
C LEU A 15 -15.28 -11.51 26.92
N CYS A 16 -15.75 -12.56 26.23
CA CYS A 16 -15.75 -12.61 24.77
C CYS A 16 -16.69 -11.56 24.15
N ILE A 17 -17.87 -11.34 24.74
CA ILE A 17 -18.78 -10.27 24.33
C ILE A 17 -18.13 -8.90 24.53
N ALA A 18 -17.49 -8.67 25.69
CA ALA A 18 -16.78 -7.42 25.96
C ALA A 18 -15.62 -7.18 24.97
N ALA A 19 -14.85 -8.22 24.64
CA ALA A 19 -13.79 -8.14 23.65
C ALA A 19 -14.34 -7.83 22.24
N GLY A 20 -15.46 -8.45 21.84
CA GLY A 20 -16.14 -8.13 20.59
C GLY A 20 -16.61 -6.67 20.52
N LEU A 21 -17.22 -6.18 21.60
CA LEU A 21 -17.65 -4.78 21.70
C LEU A 21 -16.46 -3.81 21.64
N LEU A 22 -15.32 -4.14 22.25
CA LEU A 22 -14.08 -3.34 22.14
C LEU A 22 -13.54 -3.29 20.71
N CYS A 23 -13.54 -4.41 19.98
CA CYS A 23 -13.14 -4.42 18.58
C CYS A 23 -14.05 -3.55 17.69
N MET A 24 -15.34 -3.44 18.01
CA MET A 24 -16.27 -2.56 17.30
C MET A 24 -15.99 -1.06 17.54
N LEU A 25 -15.28 -0.72 18.62
CA LEU A 25 -14.87 0.67 18.89
C LEU A 25 -13.60 1.08 18.14
N TYR A 26 -12.84 0.11 17.58
CA TYR A 26 -11.57 0.38 16.93
C TYR A 26 -11.64 1.44 15.81
N PRO A 27 -12.60 1.41 14.86
CA PRO A 27 -12.67 2.41 13.80
C PRO A 27 -12.86 3.83 14.33
N TYR A 28 -13.67 4.01 15.39
CA TYR A 28 -13.87 5.32 16.03
C TYR A 28 -12.63 5.81 16.73
N CYS A 29 -11.97 4.93 17.49
CA CYS A 29 -10.73 5.30 18.18
C CYS A 29 -9.62 5.64 17.18
N SER A 30 -9.51 4.89 16.08
CA SER A 30 -8.55 5.15 15.02
C SER A 30 -8.81 6.49 14.33
N GLU A 31 -10.06 6.75 13.93
CA GLU A 31 -10.46 8.01 13.30
C GLU A 31 -10.21 9.21 14.23
N TYR A 32 -10.54 9.10 15.52
CA TYR A 32 -10.28 10.14 16.50
C TYR A 32 -8.79 10.46 16.63
N ILE A 33 -7.95 9.42 16.72
CA ILE A 33 -6.49 9.59 16.77
C ILE A 33 -5.98 10.24 15.49
N PHE A 34 -6.50 9.84 14.33
CA PHE A 34 -6.13 10.41 13.03
C PHE A 34 -6.49 11.90 12.96
N GLN A 35 -7.74 12.26 13.25
CA GLN A 35 -8.20 13.67 13.25
C GLN A 35 -7.35 14.54 14.17
N ASN A 36 -7.00 14.04 15.35
CA ASN A 36 -6.19 14.80 16.31
C ASN A 36 -4.74 15.02 15.84
N ARG A 37 -4.15 14.03 15.15
CA ARG A 37 -2.82 14.19 14.52
C ARG A 37 -2.87 15.18 13.37
N THR A 38 -3.89 15.06 12.51
CA THR A 38 -4.10 15.92 11.36
C THR A 38 -4.31 17.38 11.75
N ALA A 39 -5.14 17.65 12.78
CA ALA A 39 -5.33 18.99 13.31
C ALA A 39 -4.01 19.61 13.81
N SER A 40 -3.14 18.82 14.44
CA SER A 40 -1.81 19.31 14.86
C SER A 40 -0.93 19.71 13.68
N VAL A 41 -0.96 18.93 12.58
CA VAL A 41 -0.21 19.21 11.36
C VAL A 41 -0.70 20.51 10.71
N ILE A 42 -2.02 20.65 10.52
CA ILE A 42 -2.63 21.84 9.94
C ILE A 42 -2.32 23.07 10.78
N SER A 43 -2.44 23.00 12.11
CA SER A 43 -2.11 24.14 12.99
C SER A 43 -0.63 24.56 12.90
N THR A 44 0.25 23.63 12.56
CA THR A 44 1.69 23.92 12.39
C THR A 44 1.92 24.63 11.07
N TYR A 45 1.27 24.17 10.00
CA TYR A 45 1.26 24.84 8.71
C TYR A 45 0.68 26.26 8.80
N GLU A 46 -0.48 26.44 9.44
CA GLU A 46 -1.10 27.77 9.62
C GLU A 46 -0.17 28.73 10.35
N ARG A 47 0.44 28.30 11.46
CA ARG A 47 1.41 29.13 12.19
C ARG A 47 2.64 29.46 11.35
N ALA A 48 3.16 28.51 10.59
CA ALA A 48 4.31 28.73 9.72
C ALA A 48 3.97 29.73 8.61
N SER A 49 2.83 29.55 7.95
CA SER A 49 2.30 30.43 6.92
C SER A 49 2.05 31.85 7.42
N MET A 50 1.47 32.02 8.61
CA MET A 50 1.22 33.34 9.20
C MET A 50 2.48 34.03 9.74
N ALA A 51 3.57 33.28 9.94
CA ALA A 51 4.84 33.80 10.43
C ALA A 51 5.81 34.21 9.31
N LEU A 52 5.46 33.96 8.04
CA LEU A 52 6.26 34.39 6.89
C LEU A 52 6.35 35.92 6.83
N GLU A 53 7.52 36.44 6.46
CA GLU A 53 7.62 37.87 6.09
C GLU A 53 6.90 38.13 4.77
N GLU A 54 6.35 39.33 4.60
CA GLU A 54 5.59 39.72 3.39
C GLU A 54 6.36 39.44 2.09
N SER A 55 7.67 39.67 2.09
CA SER A 55 8.51 39.39 0.91
C SER A 55 8.62 37.90 0.60
N GLN A 56 8.68 37.04 1.61
CA GLN A 56 8.72 35.58 1.42
C GLN A 56 7.36 35.05 0.96
N HIS A 57 6.28 35.60 1.53
CA HIS A 57 4.92 35.28 1.12
C HIS A 57 4.70 35.60 -0.37
N GLN A 58 5.04 36.83 -0.78
CA GLN A 58 4.92 37.26 -2.17
C GLN A 58 5.82 36.43 -3.11
N GLU A 59 7.06 36.13 -2.70
CA GLU A 59 7.97 35.29 -3.48
C GLU A 59 7.39 33.89 -3.71
N MET A 60 6.87 33.23 -2.66
CA MET A 60 6.27 31.90 -2.79
C MET A 60 5.02 31.91 -3.68
N LEU A 61 4.20 32.95 -3.58
CA LEU A 61 3.01 33.11 -4.42
C LEU A 61 3.39 33.33 -5.89
N GLU A 62 4.34 34.21 -6.18
CA GLU A 62 4.84 34.48 -7.54
C GLU A 62 5.45 33.24 -8.16
N GLN A 63 6.25 32.47 -7.41
CA GLN A 63 6.82 31.21 -7.88
C GLN A 63 5.72 30.19 -8.24
N ALA A 64 4.67 30.07 -7.40
CA ALA A 64 3.56 29.17 -7.67
C ALA A 64 2.73 29.61 -8.89
N GLN A 65 2.50 30.91 -9.06
CA GLN A 65 1.79 31.47 -10.22
C GLN A 65 2.58 31.27 -11.52
N HIS A 66 3.88 31.55 -11.50
CA HIS A 66 4.75 31.34 -12.67
C HIS A 66 4.82 29.87 -13.07
N TYR A 67 4.83 28.95 -12.10
CA TYR A 67 4.73 27.52 -12.38
C TYR A 67 3.39 27.16 -13.03
N ASN A 68 2.27 27.72 -12.56
CA ASN A 68 0.96 27.51 -13.16
C ASN A 68 0.87 28.05 -14.60
N GLU A 69 1.44 29.23 -14.86
CA GLU A 69 1.52 29.82 -16.21
C GLU A 69 2.34 28.95 -17.17
N TYR A 70 3.45 28.38 -16.69
CA TYR A 70 4.23 27.41 -17.45
C TYR A 70 3.39 26.19 -17.83
N LEU A 71 2.66 25.60 -16.86
CA LEU A 71 1.79 24.46 -17.10
C LEU A 71 0.65 24.76 -18.07
N ALA A 72 0.05 25.94 -18.00
CA ALA A 72 -1.00 26.36 -18.94
C ALA A 72 -0.49 26.44 -20.40
N GLY A 73 0.82 26.70 -20.59
CA GLY A 73 1.48 26.73 -21.90
C GLY A 73 1.97 25.34 -22.38
N SER A 74 2.24 24.40 -21.47
CA SER A 74 2.68 23.04 -21.79
C SER A 74 1.50 22.07 -21.78
N GLN A 75 1.04 21.62 -22.95
CA GLN A 75 0.03 20.55 -23.03
C GLN A 75 0.66 19.17 -22.73
N GLU A 76 1.05 18.93 -21.48
CA GLU A 76 1.47 17.61 -21.02
C GLU A 76 0.27 16.68 -20.83
N LYS A 77 0.42 15.41 -21.24
CA LYS A 77 -0.64 14.41 -21.11
C LYS A 77 -0.67 13.90 -19.67
N LEU A 78 -1.74 14.24 -18.94
CA LEU A 78 -1.96 13.78 -17.56
C LEU A 78 -2.19 12.26 -17.54
N THR A 79 -1.57 11.58 -16.57
CA THR A 79 -1.76 10.15 -16.26
C THR A 79 -2.60 9.95 -15.00
N ASP A 80 -3.11 8.73 -14.76
CA ASP A 80 -3.97 8.44 -13.60
C ASP A 80 -3.29 8.84 -12.28
N PRO A 81 -3.97 9.62 -11.40
CA PRO A 81 -3.38 10.11 -10.16
C PRO A 81 -2.91 9.01 -9.19
N PHE A 82 -3.46 7.81 -9.29
CA PHE A 82 -3.07 6.67 -8.44
C PHE A 82 -2.03 5.75 -9.11
N GLN A 83 -1.68 6.03 -10.37
CA GLN A 83 -0.58 5.38 -11.09
C GLN A 83 0.63 6.31 -11.29
N MET A 84 0.48 7.62 -11.04
CA MET A 84 1.58 8.58 -11.08
C MET A 84 2.67 8.25 -10.05
N LYS A 85 3.91 8.27 -10.53
CA LYS A 85 5.12 8.08 -9.73
C LYS A 85 5.75 9.41 -9.41
N LYS A 86 6.36 9.49 -8.23
CA LYS A 86 7.18 10.64 -7.84
C LYS A 86 8.43 10.67 -8.73
N GLY A 87 8.55 11.67 -9.62
CA GLY A 87 9.73 11.89 -10.46
C GLY A 87 9.60 11.63 -11.97
N GLU A 88 8.40 11.31 -12.49
CA GLU A 88 8.21 11.17 -13.95
C GLU A 88 8.16 12.53 -14.68
N ALA A 89 7.90 13.64 -13.97
CA ALA A 89 8.16 15.00 -14.43
C ALA A 89 9.43 15.53 -13.71
N ASN A 90 10.49 15.77 -14.46
CA ASN A 90 11.80 16.14 -13.93
C ASN A 90 11.81 17.61 -13.46
N ASP A 91 11.18 17.92 -12.33
CA ASP A 91 11.23 19.27 -11.76
C ASP A 91 11.54 19.27 -10.26
N GLN A 92 12.84 19.30 -9.92
CA GLN A 92 13.29 19.53 -8.54
C GLN A 92 12.71 20.82 -7.93
N MET A 93 12.15 21.72 -8.75
CA MET A 93 11.42 22.91 -8.31
C MET A 93 10.05 22.58 -7.70
N TYR A 94 9.29 21.59 -8.23
CA TYR A 94 7.93 21.28 -7.75
C TYR A 94 7.87 20.96 -6.25
N ASP A 95 8.76 20.07 -5.78
CA ASP A 95 8.86 19.65 -4.37
C ASP A 95 9.25 20.81 -3.41
N GLN A 96 9.75 21.93 -3.95
CA GLN A 96 10.16 23.11 -3.18
C GLN A 96 9.08 24.21 -3.15
N LEU A 97 8.18 24.23 -4.14
CA LEU A 97 7.10 25.22 -4.23
C LEU A 97 6.10 25.04 -3.10
N LEU A 98 5.63 26.14 -2.51
CA LEU A 98 4.69 26.14 -1.39
C LEU A 98 5.15 25.38 -0.13
N SER A 99 6.46 25.15 0.04
CA SER A 99 7.02 24.46 1.21
C SER A 99 7.42 25.46 2.31
N THR A 100 6.77 25.40 3.47
CA THR A 100 7.05 26.29 4.62
C THR A 100 7.99 25.63 5.63
N GLY A 101 9.30 25.59 5.34
CA GLY A 101 10.44 25.49 6.28
C GLY A 101 10.42 24.49 7.45
N GLY A 102 9.50 23.54 7.50
CA GLY A 102 9.24 22.68 8.66
C GLY A 102 8.05 21.71 8.55
N SER A 103 7.27 21.76 7.46
CA SER A 103 6.26 20.74 7.13
C SER A 103 6.21 20.46 5.63
N ASP A 104 6.07 19.20 5.23
CA ASP A 104 5.85 18.76 3.83
C ASP A 104 4.47 19.21 3.26
N VAL A 105 3.75 20.09 3.96
CA VAL A 105 2.36 20.48 3.67
C VAL A 105 2.35 21.73 2.79
N MET A 106 1.67 21.64 1.65
CA MET A 106 1.47 22.75 0.70
C MET A 106 0.36 23.70 1.14
N ALA A 107 -0.73 23.10 1.59
CA ALA A 107 -2.03 23.71 1.83
C ALA A 107 -2.88 22.75 2.68
N TYR A 108 -4.10 23.12 3.01
CA TYR A 108 -5.10 22.17 3.51
C TYR A 108 -6.46 22.42 2.86
N ILE A 109 -7.28 21.38 2.78
CA ILE A 109 -8.62 21.43 2.23
C ILE A 109 -9.66 21.26 3.34
N GLU A 110 -10.76 21.99 3.22
CA GLU A 110 -11.96 21.83 4.02
C GLU A 110 -13.16 21.55 3.10
N ILE A 111 -13.92 20.49 3.42
CA ILE A 111 -15.14 20.10 2.73
C ILE A 111 -16.26 20.02 3.77
N PRO A 112 -16.98 21.14 4.05
CA PRO A 112 -17.91 21.23 5.18
C PRO A 112 -19.05 20.20 5.14
N LYS A 113 -19.60 19.94 3.94
CA LYS A 113 -20.73 19.02 3.72
C LYS A 113 -20.50 17.64 4.33
N ILE A 114 -19.26 17.14 4.21
CA ILE A 114 -18.84 15.82 4.68
C ILE A 114 -17.92 15.88 5.90
N ASN A 115 -17.77 17.05 6.52
CA ASN A 115 -16.92 17.29 7.70
C ASN A 115 -15.49 16.74 7.51
N VAL A 116 -14.83 17.16 6.43
CA VAL A 116 -13.45 16.77 6.11
C VAL A 116 -12.55 18.00 6.20
N VAL A 117 -11.45 17.88 6.95
CA VAL A 117 -10.36 18.86 7.00
C VAL A 117 -9.05 18.08 6.90
N LEU A 118 -8.30 18.24 5.81
CA LEU A 118 -7.11 17.43 5.52
C LEU A 118 -5.95 18.28 4.96
N PRO A 119 -4.69 17.99 5.35
CA PRO A 119 -3.52 18.60 4.75
C PRO A 119 -3.33 18.09 3.33
N ILE A 120 -2.85 18.97 2.46
CA ILE A 120 -2.44 18.71 1.09
C ILE A 120 -0.91 18.64 1.06
N TYR A 121 -0.37 17.57 0.50
CA TYR A 121 1.07 17.36 0.30
C TYR A 121 1.40 17.25 -1.20
N HIS A 122 2.66 17.42 -1.56
CA HIS A 122 3.13 17.20 -2.93
C HIS A 122 3.04 15.73 -3.36
N GLY A 123 2.48 15.52 -4.54
CA GLY A 123 2.44 14.22 -5.22
C GLY A 123 1.35 13.29 -4.68
N THR A 124 1.17 12.16 -5.35
CA THR A 124 0.07 11.22 -5.09
C THR A 124 0.56 9.81 -4.71
N SER A 125 1.81 9.70 -4.23
CA SER A 125 2.35 8.44 -3.75
C SER A 125 1.50 7.85 -2.62
N SER A 126 1.51 6.52 -2.48
CA SER A 126 0.82 5.82 -1.38
C SER A 126 1.21 6.34 0.02
N GLN A 127 2.44 6.84 0.17
CA GLN A 127 2.93 7.45 1.40
C GLN A 127 2.21 8.77 1.70
N VAL A 128 2.03 9.62 0.69
CA VAL A 128 1.31 10.89 0.79
C VAL A 128 -0.17 10.65 1.07
N LEU A 129 -0.82 9.81 0.27
CA LEU A 129 -2.25 9.53 0.37
C LEU A 129 -2.63 8.82 1.68
N SER A 130 -1.67 8.22 2.40
CA SER A 130 -1.90 7.67 3.74
C SER A 130 -1.92 8.73 4.86
N LYS A 131 -1.38 9.92 4.60
CA LYS A 131 -1.28 11.04 5.58
C LYS A 131 -2.35 12.11 5.38
N GLY A 132 -2.92 12.23 4.18
CA GLY A 132 -3.86 13.29 3.83
C GLY A 132 -4.21 13.27 2.34
N VAL A 133 -4.36 14.45 1.77
CA VAL A 133 -4.61 14.66 0.34
C VAL A 133 -3.28 14.89 -0.37
N GLY A 134 -3.12 14.30 -1.55
CA GLY A 134 -1.98 14.52 -2.43
C GLY A 134 -2.35 15.44 -3.59
N HIS A 135 -1.51 16.42 -3.88
CA HIS A 135 -1.61 17.22 -5.10
C HIS A 135 -1.07 16.42 -6.29
N LEU A 136 -1.83 16.36 -7.38
CA LEU A 136 -1.41 15.69 -8.61
C LEU A 136 -0.33 16.50 -9.31
N GLU A 137 0.87 15.92 -9.43
CA GLU A 137 1.97 16.52 -10.18
C GLU A 137 1.57 16.71 -11.65
N GLY A 138 2.04 17.81 -12.27
CA GLY A 138 1.60 18.20 -13.62
C GLY A 138 0.26 18.94 -13.68
N THR A 139 -0.42 19.14 -12.54
CA THR A 139 -1.59 20.04 -12.44
C THR A 139 -1.25 21.35 -11.75
N SER A 140 -2.09 22.37 -11.91
CA SER A 140 -1.82 23.69 -11.34
C SER A 140 -1.75 23.61 -9.82
N LEU A 141 -0.71 24.23 -9.24
CA LEU A 141 -0.60 24.42 -7.79
C LEU A 141 -1.84 25.13 -7.24
N PRO A 142 -2.24 24.83 -5.99
CA PRO A 142 -3.52 25.24 -5.44
C PRO A 142 -3.54 26.71 -4.98
N VAL A 143 -3.04 27.65 -5.79
CA VAL A 143 -3.07 29.11 -5.59
C VAL A 143 -4.17 29.80 -6.41
N GLY A 144 -4.85 29.06 -7.29
CA GLY A 144 -5.89 29.58 -8.20
C GLY A 144 -5.34 30.50 -9.29
N GLY A 145 -6.24 31.21 -9.97
CA GLY A 145 -5.93 32.09 -11.09
C GLY A 145 -6.58 31.64 -12.40
N GLN A 146 -6.66 32.54 -13.39
CA GLN A 146 -7.13 32.17 -14.72
C GLN A 146 -6.19 31.16 -15.36
N ASP A 147 -6.75 30.30 -16.21
CA ASP A 147 -5.99 29.24 -16.90
C ASP A 147 -5.37 28.23 -15.91
N THR A 148 -6.06 27.93 -14.80
CA THR A 148 -5.59 26.97 -13.79
C THR A 148 -6.57 25.84 -13.53
N HIS A 149 -6.02 24.65 -13.27
CA HIS A 149 -6.78 23.50 -12.81
C HIS A 149 -5.94 22.70 -11.82
N THR A 150 -6.26 22.80 -10.52
CA THR A 150 -5.60 22.00 -9.47
C THR A 150 -6.33 20.69 -9.25
N VAL A 151 -5.59 19.58 -9.10
CA VAL A 151 -6.19 18.26 -8.87
C VAL A 151 -5.68 17.67 -7.56
N LEU A 152 -6.61 17.32 -6.68
CA LEU A 152 -6.36 16.89 -5.32
C LEU A 152 -6.90 15.47 -5.11
N THR A 153 -6.00 14.55 -4.77
CA THR A 153 -6.27 13.11 -4.71
C THR A 153 -6.28 12.62 -3.26
N GLY A 154 -7.19 11.70 -2.92
CA GLY A 154 -7.22 11.03 -1.62
C GLY A 154 -7.67 9.59 -1.73
N HIS A 155 -7.41 8.78 -0.70
CA HIS A 155 -7.92 7.41 -0.66
C HIS A 155 -9.39 7.33 -0.24
N THR A 156 -10.07 6.29 -0.75
CA THR A 156 -11.35 5.77 -0.25
C THR A 156 -11.09 4.52 0.59
N GLY A 157 -11.66 4.44 1.80
CA GLY A 157 -11.79 3.21 2.58
C GLY A 157 -10.53 2.70 3.27
N LEU A 158 -9.67 3.58 3.81
CA LEU A 158 -8.55 3.13 4.64
C LEU A 158 -9.01 2.64 6.02
N ASP A 159 -8.37 1.57 6.51
CA ASP A 159 -8.63 0.99 7.84
C ASP A 159 -8.43 1.96 9.01
N GLN A 160 -7.64 3.02 8.80
CA GLN A 160 -7.18 3.92 9.85
C GLN A 160 -7.84 5.31 9.82
N ALA A 161 -8.34 5.75 8.67
CA ALA A 161 -8.82 7.11 8.44
C ALA A 161 -9.85 7.16 7.30
N ARG A 162 -10.89 8.00 7.44
CA ARG A 162 -11.92 8.16 6.41
C ARG A 162 -11.43 8.89 5.16
N LEU A 163 -10.53 9.87 5.28
CA LEU A 163 -10.03 10.67 4.15
C LEU A 163 -11.16 11.16 3.22
N LEU A 164 -11.11 10.85 1.92
CA LEU A 164 -12.12 11.20 0.93
C LEU A 164 -13.18 10.09 0.72
N SER A 165 -13.36 9.17 1.68
CA SER A 165 -14.30 8.04 1.53
C SER A 165 -15.75 8.45 1.28
N ASP A 166 -16.15 9.61 1.80
CA ASP A 166 -17.53 10.12 1.68
C ASP A 166 -17.64 11.18 0.55
N LEU A 167 -16.65 11.27 -0.33
CA LEU A 167 -16.70 12.19 -1.49
C LEU A 167 -17.90 11.91 -2.40
N ASN A 168 -18.42 10.67 -2.38
CA ASN A 168 -19.65 10.29 -3.08
C ASN A 168 -20.94 10.90 -2.49
N GLU A 169 -20.86 11.64 -1.39
CA GLU A 169 -21.98 12.40 -0.81
C GLU A 169 -22.02 13.86 -1.28
N ILE A 170 -21.04 14.29 -2.07
CA ILE A 170 -20.98 15.64 -2.65
C ILE A 170 -21.89 15.73 -3.87
N GLU A 171 -22.63 16.82 -3.96
CA GLU A 171 -23.57 17.13 -5.04
C GLU A 171 -23.25 18.49 -5.67
N GLU A 172 -23.77 18.74 -6.88
CA GLU A 172 -23.68 20.06 -7.50
C GLU A 172 -24.21 21.16 -6.57
N GLY A 173 -23.47 22.27 -6.50
CA GLY A 173 -23.77 23.42 -5.63
C GLY A 173 -23.10 23.36 -4.26
N ASP A 174 -22.60 22.21 -3.81
CA ASP A 174 -21.79 22.11 -2.58
C ASP A 174 -20.47 22.90 -2.74
N VAL A 175 -19.87 23.30 -1.63
CA VAL A 175 -18.66 24.14 -1.61
C VAL A 175 -17.54 23.44 -0.85
N PHE A 176 -16.31 23.61 -1.32
CA PHE A 176 -15.09 23.28 -0.58
C PHE A 176 -14.10 24.45 -0.64
N CYS A 177 -13.19 24.50 0.34
CA CYS A 177 -12.21 25.57 0.49
C CYS A 177 -10.79 24.99 0.48
N ILE A 178 -9.90 25.60 -0.27
CA ILE A 178 -8.46 25.32 -0.21
C ILE A 178 -7.77 26.49 0.48
N TYR A 179 -7.06 26.20 1.57
CA TYR A 179 -6.32 27.17 2.35
C TYR A 179 -4.83 27.07 2.05
N VAL A 180 -4.28 28.14 1.48
CA VAL A 180 -2.89 28.19 1.00
C VAL A 180 -2.28 29.54 1.36
N LEU A 181 -1.09 29.56 1.97
CA LEU A 181 -0.38 30.80 2.34
C LEU A 181 -1.27 31.84 3.07
N GLY A 182 -2.19 31.38 3.93
CA GLY A 182 -3.13 32.24 4.66
C GLY A 182 -4.35 32.73 3.86
N ALA A 183 -4.43 32.45 2.55
CA ALA A 183 -5.59 32.72 1.73
C ALA A 183 -6.59 31.54 1.75
N CYS A 184 -7.88 31.83 1.54
CA CYS A 184 -8.96 30.84 1.43
C CYS A 184 -9.58 30.91 0.03
N LEU A 185 -9.36 29.88 -0.79
CA LEU A 185 -9.87 29.78 -2.15
C LEU A 185 -11.13 28.91 -2.15
N LYS A 186 -12.28 29.51 -2.43
CA LYS A 186 -13.59 28.84 -2.41
C LYS A 186 -13.96 28.31 -3.79
N TYR A 187 -14.33 27.03 -3.86
CA TYR A 187 -14.78 26.38 -5.08
C TYR A 187 -16.19 25.83 -4.90
N GLN A 188 -17.08 26.14 -5.85
CA GLN A 188 -18.41 25.56 -5.92
C GLN A 188 -18.42 24.38 -6.89
N VAL A 189 -18.91 23.25 -6.43
CA VAL A 189 -19.06 22.03 -7.23
C VAL A 189 -20.08 22.28 -8.34
N PHE A 190 -19.70 22.01 -9.58
CA PHE A 190 -20.60 22.15 -10.73
C PHE A 190 -20.81 20.84 -11.48
N ASP A 191 -20.01 19.80 -11.21
CA ASP A 191 -20.12 18.50 -11.84
C ASP A 191 -19.49 17.41 -10.96
N VAL A 192 -20.05 16.20 -11.02
CA VAL A 192 -19.56 15.00 -10.34
C VAL A 192 -19.68 13.81 -11.27
N GLU A 193 -18.55 13.22 -11.66
CA GLU A 193 -18.53 12.13 -12.63
C GLU A 193 -17.71 10.92 -12.16
N THR A 194 -17.98 9.77 -12.79
CA THR A 194 -17.23 8.52 -12.56
C THR A 194 -16.60 8.07 -13.85
N VAL A 195 -15.27 8.01 -13.88
CA VAL A 195 -14.47 7.73 -15.08
C VAL A 195 -13.56 6.52 -14.89
N LEU A 196 -13.01 5.99 -15.97
CA LEU A 196 -11.97 4.95 -15.90
C LEU A 196 -10.62 5.58 -15.47
N PRO A 197 -9.69 4.81 -14.88
CA PRO A 197 -8.39 5.34 -14.46
C PRO A 197 -7.62 6.04 -15.60
N ASP A 198 -7.68 5.51 -16.81
CA ASP A 198 -6.94 6.05 -17.97
C ASP A 198 -7.65 7.24 -18.64
N ASP A 199 -8.83 7.63 -18.15
CA ASP A 199 -9.62 8.74 -18.66
C ASP A 199 -9.32 10.01 -17.85
N THR A 200 -8.36 10.79 -18.33
CA THR A 200 -7.87 12.02 -17.67
C THR A 200 -8.31 13.30 -18.37
N ASP A 201 -9.21 13.21 -19.35
CA ASP A 201 -9.65 14.35 -20.15
C ASP A 201 -10.31 15.42 -19.28
N GLY A 202 -11.06 15.00 -18.25
CA GLY A 202 -11.71 15.89 -17.28
C GLY A 202 -10.75 16.64 -16.35
N LEU A 203 -9.45 16.30 -16.34
CA LEU A 203 -8.43 16.90 -15.46
C LEU A 203 -7.60 18.00 -16.15
N GLN A 204 -7.82 18.24 -17.44
CA GLN A 204 -7.05 19.21 -18.24
C GLN A 204 -7.34 20.66 -17.85
N ILE A 205 -6.36 21.54 -18.05
CA ILE A 205 -6.52 22.99 -17.86
C ILE A 205 -7.47 23.53 -18.94
N ILE A 206 -8.47 24.31 -18.52
CA ILE A 206 -9.41 24.97 -19.44
C ILE A 206 -9.14 26.47 -19.45
N LYS A 207 -8.89 27.00 -20.65
CA LYS A 207 -8.59 28.41 -20.84
C LYS A 207 -9.74 29.31 -20.35
N GLY A 208 -9.40 30.31 -19.55
CA GLY A 208 -10.31 31.29 -18.95
C GLY A 208 -10.95 30.85 -17.65
N GLU A 209 -10.66 29.64 -17.16
CA GLU A 209 -11.26 29.09 -15.94
C GLU A 209 -10.23 28.89 -14.82
N ASP A 210 -10.70 28.97 -13.56
CA ASP A 210 -10.00 28.58 -12.34
C ASP A 210 -10.78 27.39 -11.74
N ARG A 211 -10.21 26.19 -11.87
CA ARG A 211 -10.84 24.93 -11.48
C ARG A 211 -10.06 24.18 -10.40
N ALA A 212 -10.79 23.44 -9.59
CA ALA A 212 -10.21 22.47 -8.67
C ALA A 212 -11.00 21.16 -8.74
N THR A 213 -10.34 20.02 -8.88
CA THR A 213 -11.00 18.71 -8.91
C THR A 213 -10.51 17.84 -7.76
N LEU A 214 -11.46 17.25 -7.02
CA LEU A 214 -11.18 16.25 -6.00
C LEU A 214 -11.33 14.85 -6.60
N VAL A 215 -10.34 13.99 -6.38
CA VAL A 215 -10.26 12.66 -6.98
C VAL A 215 -10.18 11.59 -5.91
N THR A 216 -11.02 10.56 -6.02
CA THR A 216 -10.90 9.35 -5.21
C THR A 216 -11.23 8.08 -5.99
N CYS A 217 -10.88 6.90 -5.46
CA CYS A 217 -11.23 5.62 -6.07
C CYS A 217 -12.70 5.24 -5.81
N THR A 218 -13.35 4.63 -6.79
CA THR A 218 -14.74 4.11 -6.71
C THR A 218 -14.89 2.86 -7.59
N PRO A 219 -15.86 1.94 -7.37
CA PRO A 219 -16.69 1.76 -6.18
C PRO A 219 -15.88 1.33 -4.96
N TYR A 220 -16.40 1.61 -3.76
CA TYR A 220 -15.76 1.28 -2.48
C TYR A 220 -15.30 -0.18 -2.40
N GLY A 221 -14.02 -0.40 -2.09
CA GLY A 221 -13.42 -1.73 -1.93
C GLY A 221 -13.14 -2.49 -3.24
N ILE A 222 -13.46 -1.89 -4.39
CA ILE A 222 -13.19 -2.43 -5.74
C ILE A 222 -12.20 -1.53 -6.49
N ASN A 223 -12.36 -0.20 -6.39
CA ASN A 223 -11.43 0.82 -6.89
C ASN A 223 -11.12 0.75 -8.41
N THR A 224 -12.08 0.26 -9.21
CA THR A 224 -11.92 0.10 -10.67
C THR A 224 -12.10 1.40 -11.47
N HIS A 225 -12.67 2.43 -10.86
CA HIS A 225 -12.99 3.72 -11.46
C HIS A 225 -12.48 4.86 -10.56
N ARG A 226 -12.57 6.09 -11.06
CA ARG A 226 -12.29 7.34 -10.33
C ARG A 226 -13.57 8.13 -10.20
N LEU A 227 -13.83 8.64 -9.00
CA LEU A 227 -14.86 9.65 -8.75
C LEU A 227 -14.18 11.01 -8.81
N LEU A 228 -14.62 11.85 -9.74
CA LEU A 228 -14.15 13.22 -9.92
C LEU A 228 -15.24 14.18 -9.44
N VAL A 229 -14.86 15.12 -8.58
CA VAL A 229 -15.73 16.22 -8.12
C VAL A 229 -15.12 17.52 -8.59
N HIS A 230 -15.75 18.16 -9.57
CA HIS A 230 -15.24 19.36 -10.22
C HIS A 230 -15.81 20.62 -9.58
N GLY A 231 -14.93 21.50 -9.12
CA GLY A 231 -15.25 22.81 -8.58
C GLY A 231 -14.76 23.94 -9.48
N ARG A 232 -15.54 25.02 -9.55
CA ARG A 232 -15.13 26.31 -10.14
C ARG A 232 -14.93 27.34 -9.04
N ARG A 233 -13.89 28.17 -9.20
CA ARG A 233 -13.60 29.26 -8.27
C ARG A 233 -14.79 30.22 -8.16
N MET A 234 -15.14 30.58 -6.93
CA MET A 234 -16.10 31.63 -6.64
C MET A 234 -15.40 32.99 -6.61
N GLU A 235 -15.98 34.02 -7.24
CA GLU A 235 -15.50 35.39 -7.12
C GLU A 235 -15.58 35.88 -5.66
N GLU A 236 -14.58 36.65 -5.23
CA GLU A 236 -14.58 37.25 -3.88
C GLU A 236 -15.76 38.21 -3.72
N GLY A 237 -16.70 37.85 -2.86
CA GLY A 237 -17.92 38.63 -2.61
C GLY A 237 -19.16 37.83 -2.19
N LEU A 238 -19.12 36.50 -2.21
CA LEU A 238 -20.23 35.67 -1.71
C LEU A 238 -19.83 34.83 -0.48
N ALA A 239 -20.45 35.23 0.63
CA ALA A 239 -20.56 34.56 1.94
C ALA A 239 -19.27 34.39 2.74
N ASP A 240 -19.19 35.13 3.85
CA ASP A 240 -18.32 34.86 4.99
C ASP A 240 -18.48 33.38 5.40
N VAL A 241 -17.39 32.61 5.30
CA VAL A 241 -17.31 31.35 6.05
C VAL A 241 -16.49 31.74 7.27
N GLU A 242 -17.15 31.74 8.42
CA GLU A 242 -16.52 31.96 9.71
C GLU A 242 -15.37 30.95 9.92
N ALA A 243 -14.45 31.30 10.82
CA ALA A 243 -13.14 30.68 11.01
C ALA A 243 -13.15 29.13 11.03
N PRO A 244 -12.02 28.47 10.67
CA PRO A 244 -11.90 27.01 10.68
C PRO A 244 -12.37 26.41 12.01
N GLY A 245 -13.40 25.55 11.96
CA GLY A 245 -13.87 24.78 13.12
C GLY A 245 -15.27 25.09 13.64
N GLU A 246 -16.01 26.05 13.09
CA GLU A 246 -17.44 26.19 13.39
C GLU A 246 -18.26 25.19 12.55
N LYS A 247 -18.91 24.24 13.24
CA LYS A 247 -19.84 23.29 12.61
C LYS A 247 -21.00 24.07 12.01
N THR A 248 -20.98 24.28 10.69
CA THR A 248 -22.12 24.87 9.98
C THR A 248 -23.36 23.98 10.13
N GLU A 249 -24.54 24.60 10.11
CA GLU A 249 -25.86 23.93 10.19
C GLU A 249 -26.04 22.82 9.12
N HIS A 250 -25.22 22.84 8.07
CA HIS A 250 -25.21 21.88 6.95
C HIS A 250 -24.14 20.78 7.04
N SER A 251 -23.30 20.75 8.08
CA SER A 251 -22.35 19.65 8.28
C SER A 251 -23.12 18.34 8.58
N ARG A 252 -23.13 17.41 7.62
CA ARG A 252 -23.76 16.10 7.81
C ARG A 252 -22.72 15.14 8.38
N ASP A 253 -23.02 14.56 9.54
CA ASP A 253 -22.32 13.38 10.03
C ASP A 253 -22.33 12.28 8.94
N SER A 254 -21.16 11.69 8.68
CA SER A 254 -20.90 10.63 7.70
C SER A 254 -22.02 9.59 7.67
N GLN A 255 -22.59 9.31 6.49
CA GLN A 255 -23.62 8.28 6.33
C GLN A 255 -23.07 6.91 6.70
N TRP A 256 -21.80 6.64 6.37
CA TRP A 256 -21.12 5.42 6.76
C TRP A 256 -21.04 5.28 8.29
N GLN A 257 -20.64 6.34 9.01
CA GLN A 257 -20.60 6.30 10.47
C GLN A 257 -21.99 6.09 11.07
N LYS A 258 -23.03 6.75 10.55
CA LYS A 258 -24.42 6.53 11.02
C LYS A 258 -24.84 5.08 10.81
N ARG A 259 -24.63 4.53 9.61
CA ARG A 259 -24.96 3.13 9.29
C ARG A 259 -24.21 2.16 10.19
N TYR A 260 -22.93 2.43 10.47
CA TYR A 260 -22.13 1.64 11.39
C TYR A 260 -22.68 1.72 12.82
N GLN A 261 -23.03 2.91 13.33
CA GLN A 261 -23.64 3.07 14.66
C GLN A 261 -24.97 2.32 14.76
N TYR A 262 -25.83 2.44 13.74
CA TYR A 262 -27.09 1.70 13.69
C TYR A 262 -26.86 0.19 13.65
N ALA A 263 -25.93 -0.30 12.84
CA ALA A 263 -25.58 -1.72 12.79
C ALA A 263 -25.02 -2.21 14.13
N ALA A 264 -24.18 -1.41 14.79
CA ALA A 264 -23.63 -1.72 16.10
C ALA A 264 -24.72 -1.74 17.20
N LEU A 265 -25.65 -0.77 17.18
CA LEU A 265 -26.80 -0.71 18.08
C LEU A 265 -27.74 -1.90 17.88
N ILE A 266 -28.12 -2.20 16.63
CA ILE A 266 -28.97 -3.34 16.29
C ILE A 266 -28.27 -4.64 16.68
N GLY A 267 -26.99 -4.80 16.36
CA GLY A 267 -26.18 -5.94 16.75
C GLY A 267 -26.10 -6.11 18.27
N GLY A 268 -25.88 -5.02 19.01
CA GLY A 268 -25.86 -5.00 20.46
C GLY A 268 -27.20 -5.38 21.08
N LEU A 269 -28.31 -4.83 20.57
CA LEU A 269 -29.67 -5.16 21.00
C LEU A 269 -30.05 -6.61 20.67
N LEU A 270 -29.63 -7.14 19.53
CA LEU A 270 -29.79 -8.56 19.18
C LEU A 270 -29.00 -9.45 20.14
N ILE A 271 -27.76 -9.09 20.49
CA ILE A 271 -26.96 -9.83 21.47
C ILE A 271 -27.64 -9.81 22.84
N ILE A 272 -28.12 -8.65 23.31
CA ILE A 272 -28.86 -8.52 24.57
C ILE A 272 -30.15 -9.34 24.54
N GLY A 273 -30.91 -9.26 23.44
CA GLY A 273 -32.12 -10.06 23.22
C GLY A 273 -31.81 -11.55 23.22
N ILE A 274 -30.70 -11.98 22.62
CA ILE A 274 -30.27 -13.39 22.64
C ILE A 274 -29.91 -13.83 24.06
N ILE A 275 -29.25 -12.97 24.83
CA ILE A 275 -28.90 -13.23 26.24
C ILE A 275 -30.16 -13.36 27.12
N LEU A 276 -31.21 -12.61 26.83
CA LEU A 276 -32.45 -12.59 27.60
C LEU A 276 -33.47 -13.67 27.18
N LEU A 277 -33.57 -13.97 25.89
CA LEU A 277 -34.61 -14.86 25.33
C LEU A 277 -34.21 -16.33 25.29
N PHE A 278 -32.92 -16.63 25.17
CA PHE A 278 -32.47 -17.98 24.96
C PHE A 278 -31.93 -18.63 26.23
N SER A 279 -32.28 -19.90 26.44
CA SER A 279 -31.79 -20.68 27.58
C SER A 279 -30.26 -20.68 27.63
N GLN A 280 -29.67 -20.93 28.80
CA GLN A 280 -28.20 -21.03 28.93
C GLN A 280 -27.56 -22.01 27.94
N ASP A 281 -28.32 -22.90 27.31
CA ASP A 281 -27.81 -23.85 26.32
C ASP A 281 -27.62 -23.23 24.93
N ILE A 282 -28.42 -22.25 24.53
CA ILE A 282 -28.26 -21.56 23.24
C ILE A 282 -27.18 -20.48 23.31
N LEU A 283 -27.02 -19.82 24.46
CA LEU A 283 -25.85 -18.97 24.74
C LEU A 283 -24.54 -19.77 24.68
N LYS A 284 -24.54 -21.05 25.10
CA LYS A 284 -23.37 -21.94 24.92
C LYS A 284 -23.13 -22.27 23.45
N ILE A 285 -24.18 -22.55 22.68
CA ILE A 285 -24.06 -22.81 21.24
C ILE A 285 -23.52 -21.58 20.51
N ALA A 286 -24.07 -20.39 20.78
CA ALA A 286 -23.58 -19.13 20.21
C ALA A 286 -22.13 -18.83 20.60
N GLY A 287 -21.75 -19.10 21.87
CA GLY A 287 -20.37 -18.99 22.32
C GLY A 287 -19.43 -19.98 21.62
N ILE A 288 -19.86 -21.22 21.38
CA ILE A 288 -19.10 -22.21 20.60
C ILE A 288 -18.94 -21.74 19.15
N CYS A 289 -20.01 -21.25 18.51
CA CYS A 289 -19.94 -20.70 17.16
C CYS A 289 -18.97 -19.52 17.07
N LEU A 290 -19.02 -18.58 18.03
CA LEU A 290 -18.08 -17.46 18.09
C LEU A 290 -16.63 -17.91 18.29
N MET A 291 -16.38 -18.94 19.11
CA MET A 291 -15.03 -19.49 19.28
C MET A 291 -14.53 -20.19 18.02
N ILE A 292 -15.39 -20.91 17.30
CA ILE A 292 -15.06 -21.52 16.02
C ILE A 292 -14.71 -20.42 15.00
N SER A 293 -15.55 -19.38 14.90
CA SER A 293 -15.30 -18.24 14.01
C SER A 293 -14.01 -17.49 14.39
N GLY A 294 -13.76 -17.27 15.68
CA GLY A 294 -12.52 -16.65 16.16
C GLY A 294 -11.29 -17.50 15.85
N THR A 295 -11.38 -18.82 16.03
CA THR A 295 -10.29 -19.75 15.67
C THR A 295 -10.03 -19.72 14.17
N PHE A 296 -11.09 -19.72 13.35
CA PHE A 296 -10.99 -19.59 11.91
C PHE A 296 -10.35 -18.26 11.50
N LEU A 297 -10.72 -17.15 12.14
CA LEU A 297 -10.16 -15.82 11.86
C LEU A 297 -8.66 -15.73 12.17
N PHE A 298 -8.16 -16.42 13.19
CA PHE A 298 -6.72 -16.46 13.50
C PHE A 298 -5.93 -17.39 12.57
N ILE A 299 -6.54 -18.46 12.09
CA ILE A 299 -5.89 -19.46 11.22
C ILE A 299 -5.99 -19.06 9.73
N SER A 300 -7.02 -18.31 9.33
CA SER A 300 -7.29 -17.98 7.93
C SER A 300 -6.12 -17.33 7.19
N PRO A 301 -5.30 -16.43 7.78
CA PRO A 301 -4.18 -15.85 7.04
C PRO A 301 -3.11 -16.90 6.66
N GLU A 302 -2.87 -17.89 7.52
CA GLU A 302 -1.91 -18.97 7.24
C GLU A 302 -2.44 -19.92 6.17
N LEU A 303 -3.76 -20.20 6.20
CA LEU A 303 -4.43 -20.97 5.15
C LEU A 303 -4.37 -20.24 3.81
N MET A 304 -4.60 -18.93 3.78
CA MET A 304 -4.52 -18.12 2.57
C MET A 304 -3.09 -18.06 2.02
N GLN A 305 -2.08 -17.88 2.89
CA GLN A 305 -0.67 -17.95 2.48
C GLN A 305 -0.32 -19.33 1.91
N THR A 306 -0.79 -20.41 2.53
CA THR A 306 -0.58 -21.77 2.03
C THR A 306 -1.27 -22.00 0.68
N ALA A 307 -2.51 -21.54 0.53
CA ALA A 307 -3.25 -21.62 -0.72
C ALA A 307 -2.54 -20.86 -1.84
N GLN A 308 -1.96 -19.70 -1.54
CA GLN A 308 -1.17 -18.93 -2.50
C GLN A 308 0.11 -19.65 -2.92
N LYS A 309 0.84 -20.28 -1.98
CA LYS A 309 2.01 -21.11 -2.31
C LYS A 309 1.66 -22.25 -3.26
N VAL A 310 0.52 -22.92 -3.02
CA VAL A 310 0.01 -23.98 -3.91
C VAL A 310 -0.36 -23.41 -5.28
N LYS A 311 -1.03 -22.24 -5.34
CA LYS A 311 -1.36 -21.57 -6.60
C LYS A 311 -0.10 -21.28 -7.42
N MET A 312 0.94 -20.72 -6.81
CA MET A 312 2.22 -20.46 -7.48
C MET A 312 2.87 -21.74 -8.00
N GLN A 313 2.87 -22.82 -7.22
CA GLN A 313 3.42 -24.11 -7.68
C GLN A 313 2.67 -24.67 -8.89
N ILE A 314 1.34 -24.53 -8.95
CA ILE A 314 0.56 -24.94 -10.12
C ILE A 314 0.92 -24.10 -11.34
N VAL A 315 1.08 -22.78 -11.18
CA VAL A 315 1.49 -21.87 -12.26
C VAL A 315 2.88 -22.26 -12.78
N ILE A 316 3.84 -22.46 -11.88
CA ILE A 316 5.21 -22.89 -12.20
C ILE A 316 5.21 -24.23 -12.96
N GLN A 317 4.51 -25.24 -12.44
CA GLN A 317 4.41 -26.54 -13.11
C GLN A 317 3.75 -26.44 -14.48
N THR A 318 2.76 -25.57 -14.62
CA THR A 318 2.09 -25.33 -15.91
C THR A 318 3.07 -24.71 -16.91
N TYR A 319 3.82 -23.71 -16.48
CA TYR A 319 4.85 -23.04 -17.26
C TYR A 319 5.98 -24.00 -17.68
N GLU A 320 6.55 -24.75 -16.74
CA GLU A 320 7.61 -25.72 -17.02
C GLU A 320 7.15 -26.78 -18.03
N LYS A 321 5.90 -27.23 -17.94
CA LYS A 321 5.32 -28.19 -18.88
C LYS A 321 5.09 -27.60 -20.28
N SER A 322 4.66 -26.34 -20.38
CA SER A 322 4.53 -25.66 -21.68
C SER A 322 5.89 -25.45 -22.34
N GLU A 323 6.90 -25.12 -21.54
CA GLU A 323 8.29 -24.93 -21.99
C GLU A 323 8.93 -26.24 -22.45
N GLU A 324 8.76 -27.35 -21.74
CA GLU A 324 9.24 -28.67 -22.21
C GLU A 324 8.64 -29.05 -23.57
N THR A 325 7.39 -28.68 -23.83
CA THR A 325 6.72 -28.92 -25.11
C THR A 325 7.30 -28.02 -26.22
N GLN A 326 7.68 -26.78 -25.91
CA GLN A 326 8.26 -25.83 -26.87
C GLN A 326 9.77 -26.04 -27.10
N LYS A 327 10.52 -26.53 -26.12
CA LYS A 327 11.96 -26.89 -26.23
C LYS A 327 12.26 -27.91 -27.31
N GLN A 328 11.25 -28.68 -27.73
CA GLN A 328 11.37 -29.59 -28.87
C GLN A 328 11.41 -28.89 -30.24
N HIS A 329 11.27 -27.55 -30.31
CA HIS A 329 11.07 -26.82 -31.58
C HIS A 329 11.88 -25.54 -31.84
N GLN A 330 12.84 -25.08 -31.02
CA GLN A 330 13.68 -23.94 -31.49
C GLN A 330 15.06 -23.74 -30.85
N GLU A 331 16.05 -23.56 -31.73
CA GLU A 331 17.25 -22.73 -31.57
C GLU A 331 16.83 -21.23 -31.49
N GLU A 332 17.44 -20.46 -30.58
CA GLU A 332 17.32 -19.00 -30.37
C GLU A 332 15.95 -18.35 -30.70
N SER A 333 15.05 -18.29 -29.72
CA SER A 333 13.74 -17.65 -29.90
C SER A 333 13.85 -16.13 -30.04
N ALA A 334 12.93 -15.52 -30.80
CA ALA A 334 12.84 -14.06 -30.96
C ALA A 334 12.71 -13.32 -29.62
N LEU A 335 12.11 -13.95 -28.60
CA LEU A 335 12.00 -13.42 -27.25
C LEU A 335 13.37 -13.32 -26.55
N TYR A 336 14.24 -14.32 -26.68
CA TYR A 336 15.60 -14.27 -26.12
C TYR A 336 16.38 -13.07 -26.65
N GLN A 337 16.41 -12.93 -27.98
CA GLN A 337 17.11 -11.82 -28.64
C GLN A 337 16.53 -10.46 -28.24
N LYS A 338 15.22 -10.38 -28.02
CA LYS A 338 14.55 -9.19 -27.50
C LYS A 338 15.00 -8.83 -26.09
N MET A 339 15.10 -9.82 -25.19
CA MET A 339 15.57 -9.63 -23.81
C MET A 339 17.04 -9.21 -23.77
N VAL A 340 17.89 -9.83 -24.59
CA VAL A 340 19.31 -9.45 -24.71
C VAL A 340 19.46 -8.02 -25.25
N THR A 341 18.74 -7.69 -26.32
CA THR A 341 18.76 -6.34 -26.91
C THR A 341 18.28 -5.28 -25.92
N TYR A 342 17.24 -5.61 -25.14
CA TYR A 342 16.74 -4.75 -24.07
C TYR A 342 17.82 -4.49 -23.02
N ASN A 343 18.48 -5.54 -22.51
CA ASN A 343 19.57 -5.41 -21.53
C ASN A 343 20.72 -4.52 -22.03
N GLN A 344 21.14 -4.71 -23.29
CA GLN A 344 22.18 -3.88 -23.91
C GLN A 344 21.75 -2.41 -24.04
N THR A 345 20.47 -2.18 -24.34
CA THR A 345 19.91 -0.84 -24.51
C THR A 345 19.88 -0.07 -23.19
N ILE A 346 19.32 -0.66 -22.13
CA ILE A 346 19.24 -0.02 -20.82
C ILE A 346 20.64 0.26 -20.23
N TYR A 347 21.62 -0.60 -20.52
CA TYR A 347 23.00 -0.37 -20.11
C TYR A 347 23.61 0.83 -20.86
N ARG A 348 23.50 0.86 -22.20
CA ARG A 348 24.00 1.96 -23.03
C ARG A 348 23.35 3.29 -22.65
N GLU A 349 22.08 3.26 -22.30
CA GLU A 349 21.31 4.44 -21.90
C GLU A 349 21.45 4.77 -20.42
N GLN A 350 22.24 4.00 -19.66
CA GLN A 350 22.52 4.19 -18.24
C GLN A 350 21.26 4.19 -17.36
N GLN A 351 20.26 3.39 -17.75
CA GLN A 351 19.00 3.23 -17.03
C GLN A 351 18.32 4.57 -16.68
N LYS A 352 18.27 5.50 -17.65
CA LYS A 352 17.67 6.84 -17.44
C LYS A 352 16.23 6.83 -16.93
N GLY A 353 15.46 5.78 -17.24
CA GLY A 353 14.08 5.62 -16.77
C GLY A 353 13.94 5.13 -15.33
N LEU A 354 15.05 4.75 -14.68
CA LEU A 354 15.07 4.31 -13.29
C LEU A 354 15.07 5.51 -12.34
N ASP A 355 13.88 5.90 -11.88
CA ASP A 355 13.58 7.09 -11.08
C ASP A 355 13.34 6.77 -9.60
N ASN A 356 12.80 5.59 -9.29
CA ASN A 356 12.56 5.14 -7.93
C ASN A 356 12.61 3.60 -7.80
N LEU A 357 12.74 3.10 -6.57
CA LEU A 357 12.73 1.67 -6.21
C LEU A 357 11.31 1.16 -5.90
N GLY A 358 10.31 1.63 -6.63
CA GLY A 358 8.89 1.31 -6.47
C GLY A 358 8.42 0.16 -7.35
N GLU A 359 7.13 -0.17 -7.21
CA GLU A 359 6.48 -1.20 -8.03
C GLU A 359 6.06 -0.56 -9.35
N ASP A 360 6.98 -0.65 -10.30
CA ASP A 360 7.03 0.28 -11.39
C ASP A 360 6.68 -0.40 -12.72
N GLY A 361 5.38 -0.39 -13.03
CA GLY A 361 4.82 -0.36 -14.39
C GLY A 361 5.02 -1.59 -15.27
N ALA A 362 4.27 -1.61 -16.37
CA ALA A 362 4.41 -2.62 -17.41
C ALA A 362 5.72 -2.41 -18.17
N MET A 363 6.37 -3.50 -18.61
CA MET A 363 7.46 -3.41 -19.58
C MET A 363 6.88 -3.44 -20.99
N GLU A 364 7.07 -2.37 -21.75
CA GLU A 364 6.63 -2.30 -23.14
C GLU A 364 7.17 -3.49 -23.94
N ASN A 365 6.29 -4.10 -24.72
CA ASN A 365 6.58 -5.23 -25.58
C ASN A 365 6.80 -6.58 -24.86
N PHE A 366 6.62 -6.66 -23.55
CA PHE A 366 6.56 -7.93 -22.82
C PHE A 366 5.15 -8.09 -22.25
N GLU A 367 4.20 -8.50 -23.11
CA GLU A 367 2.79 -8.67 -22.73
C GLU A 367 2.64 -9.80 -21.71
N ASN A 368 1.95 -9.52 -20.59
CA ASN A 368 1.37 -10.43 -19.56
C ASN A 368 1.89 -11.88 -19.46
N GLU A 369 3.21 -12.08 -19.54
CA GLU A 369 3.82 -13.40 -19.59
C GLU A 369 4.81 -13.62 -18.43
N MET A 370 4.69 -14.80 -17.83
CA MET A 370 5.70 -15.34 -16.94
C MET A 370 6.94 -15.64 -17.76
N ILE A 371 8.08 -15.07 -17.38
CA ILE A 371 9.36 -15.14 -18.10
C ILE A 371 10.39 -16.06 -17.45
N GLY A 372 10.03 -16.67 -16.32
CA GLY A 372 10.87 -17.66 -15.65
C GLY A 372 10.42 -17.99 -14.23
N VAL A 373 11.25 -18.76 -13.54
CA VAL A 373 11.05 -19.21 -12.16
C VAL A 373 12.26 -18.80 -11.33
N LEU A 374 12.02 -18.15 -10.20
CA LEU A 374 13.03 -17.86 -9.18
C LEU A 374 12.94 -18.91 -8.08
N GLU A 375 13.96 -19.74 -7.93
CA GLU A 375 14.10 -20.72 -6.86
C GLU A 375 15.08 -20.19 -5.80
N ILE A 376 14.62 -20.15 -4.55
CA ILE A 376 15.43 -19.71 -3.40
C ILE A 376 15.44 -20.84 -2.34
N PRO A 377 16.42 -21.77 -2.39
CA PRO A 377 16.44 -22.92 -1.49
C PRO A 377 16.49 -22.56 0.00
N ALA A 378 17.21 -21.49 0.36
CA ALA A 378 17.26 -21.00 1.74
C ALA A 378 15.89 -20.58 2.30
N LEU A 379 14.93 -20.23 1.44
CA LEU A 379 13.55 -19.91 1.80
C LEU A 379 12.58 -21.07 1.59
N ASN A 380 13.05 -22.18 0.99
CA ASN A 380 12.23 -23.32 0.56
C ASN A 380 10.98 -22.85 -0.22
N GLN A 381 11.20 -21.96 -1.18
CA GLN A 381 10.13 -21.30 -1.93
C GLN A 381 10.59 -20.97 -3.35
N ASP A 382 9.71 -21.29 -4.29
CA ASP A 382 9.83 -20.93 -5.70
C ASP A 382 8.80 -19.86 -6.04
N PHE A 383 9.16 -18.97 -6.95
CA PHE A 383 8.33 -17.85 -7.37
C PHE A 383 8.26 -17.76 -8.90
N PRO A 384 7.07 -17.57 -9.49
CA PRO A 384 6.99 -17.19 -10.89
C PRO A 384 7.51 -15.76 -11.05
N ILE A 385 8.34 -15.55 -12.08
CA ILE A 385 8.91 -14.26 -12.47
C ILE A 385 8.09 -13.71 -13.63
N TYR A 386 7.57 -12.49 -13.46
CA TYR A 386 6.86 -11.75 -14.50
C TYR A 386 7.68 -10.58 -15.03
N ALA A 387 7.50 -10.22 -16.30
CA ALA A 387 8.09 -9.03 -16.87
C ALA A 387 7.28 -7.78 -16.48
N GLY A 388 7.89 -6.85 -15.73
CA GLY A 388 7.26 -5.59 -15.32
C GLY A 388 6.49 -5.75 -14.01
N ALA A 389 6.72 -4.83 -13.08
CA ALA A 389 6.14 -4.83 -11.74
C ALA A 389 4.74 -4.19 -11.72
N THR A 390 3.83 -4.66 -12.57
CA THR A 390 2.43 -4.22 -12.58
C THR A 390 1.69 -4.73 -11.35
N ALA A 391 0.58 -4.05 -10.98
CA ALA A 391 -0.28 -4.49 -9.89
C ALA A 391 -0.82 -5.92 -10.10
N GLU A 392 -1.04 -6.34 -11.35
CA GLU A 392 -1.46 -7.70 -11.69
C GLU A 392 -0.35 -8.72 -11.37
N HIS A 393 0.85 -8.51 -11.93
CA HIS A 393 2.01 -9.39 -11.77
C HIS A 393 2.48 -9.49 -10.31
N MET A 394 2.59 -8.36 -9.63
CA MET A 394 2.96 -8.28 -8.21
C MET A 394 1.92 -8.95 -7.30
N SER A 395 0.71 -9.23 -7.81
CA SER A 395 -0.31 -9.96 -7.06
C SER A 395 -0.28 -11.48 -7.26
N GLU A 396 0.50 -11.96 -8.24
CA GLU A 396 0.59 -13.37 -8.65
C GLU A 396 1.99 -13.98 -8.39
N GLY A 397 3.04 -13.17 -8.34
CA GLY A 397 4.41 -13.63 -8.13
C GLY A 397 5.41 -12.52 -7.79
N VAL A 398 6.65 -12.75 -8.21
CA VAL A 398 7.70 -11.72 -8.23
C VAL A 398 7.79 -11.14 -9.63
N ALA A 399 8.22 -9.89 -9.74
CA ALA A 399 8.28 -9.22 -11.03
C ALA A 399 9.61 -8.49 -11.23
N VAL A 400 10.08 -8.47 -12.47
CA VAL A 400 11.25 -7.68 -12.84
C VAL A 400 10.85 -6.21 -12.92
N MET A 401 11.61 -5.36 -12.25
CA MET A 401 11.38 -3.92 -12.26
C MET A 401 11.72 -3.33 -13.64
N LYS A 402 10.89 -2.40 -14.14
CA LYS A 402 11.18 -1.69 -15.39
C LYS A 402 12.58 -1.04 -15.33
N ASP A 403 13.19 -0.83 -16.48
CA ASP A 403 14.50 -0.18 -16.62
C ASP A 403 15.65 -0.90 -15.88
N THR A 404 15.46 -2.19 -15.58
CA THR A 404 16.48 -3.09 -15.05
C THR A 404 16.61 -4.33 -15.91
N SER A 405 17.71 -5.06 -15.82
CA SER A 405 17.98 -6.15 -16.76
C SER A 405 16.94 -7.28 -16.64
N LEU A 406 16.56 -7.86 -17.76
CA LEU A 406 15.79 -9.09 -17.82
C LEU A 406 16.70 -10.30 -17.53
N PRO A 407 16.15 -11.41 -16.99
CA PRO A 407 16.91 -12.55 -16.48
C PRO A 407 17.42 -13.48 -17.59
N VAL A 408 18.27 -12.97 -18.48
CA VAL A 408 19.04 -13.73 -19.49
C VAL A 408 20.55 -13.70 -19.19
N GLY A 409 20.95 -13.10 -18.06
CA GLY A 409 22.35 -12.97 -17.65
C GLY A 409 23.18 -12.12 -18.63
N GLY A 410 24.50 -12.20 -18.47
CA GLY A 410 25.47 -11.48 -19.31
C GLY A 410 26.20 -10.38 -18.56
N GLU A 411 27.34 -9.96 -19.10
CA GLU A 411 28.09 -8.82 -18.54
C GLU A 411 27.29 -7.54 -18.70
N ASP A 412 27.53 -6.59 -17.79
CA ASP A 412 26.82 -5.31 -17.75
C ASP A 412 25.32 -5.46 -17.50
N THR A 413 24.94 -6.33 -16.55
CA THR A 413 23.54 -6.55 -16.18
C THR A 413 23.29 -6.46 -14.67
N ASN A 414 22.10 -5.99 -14.31
CA ASN A 414 21.53 -6.13 -12.98
C ASN A 414 20.01 -6.32 -13.09
N CYS A 415 19.55 -7.55 -12.90
CA CYS A 415 18.13 -7.90 -12.92
C CYS A 415 17.52 -7.66 -11.55
N VAL A 416 16.66 -6.65 -11.43
CA VAL A 416 16.02 -6.31 -10.16
C VAL A 416 14.65 -6.98 -10.07
N ILE A 417 14.52 -7.93 -9.16
CA ILE A 417 13.30 -8.70 -8.96
C ILE A 417 12.61 -8.20 -7.69
N ALA A 418 11.43 -7.61 -7.84
CA ALA A 418 10.62 -7.10 -6.76
C ALA A 418 9.60 -8.15 -6.28
N GLY A 419 9.33 -8.16 -4.97
CA GLY A 419 8.28 -9.00 -4.39
C GLY A 419 7.70 -8.39 -3.13
N HIS A 420 6.38 -8.45 -2.96
CA HIS A 420 5.73 -7.92 -1.76
C HIS A 420 6.17 -8.63 -0.49
N ARG A 421 6.38 -7.86 0.57
CA ARG A 421 6.71 -8.39 1.89
C ARG A 421 5.51 -8.70 2.79
N GLY A 422 4.42 -7.96 2.60
CA GLY A 422 3.29 -7.90 3.55
C GLY A 422 1.96 -7.47 2.96
N TYR A 423 1.78 -7.53 1.63
CA TYR A 423 0.59 -7.00 0.95
C TYR A 423 -0.66 -7.84 1.27
N ASN A 424 -1.75 -7.14 1.62
CA ASN A 424 -3.07 -7.71 1.92
C ASN A 424 -3.07 -8.93 2.89
N ARG A 425 -2.09 -9.03 3.80
CA ARG A 425 -1.85 -10.10 4.80
C ARG A 425 -1.70 -11.54 4.27
N SER A 426 -2.09 -11.84 3.03
CA SER A 426 -1.97 -13.14 2.38
C SER A 426 -0.98 -13.17 1.22
N LYS A 427 -0.80 -12.04 0.51
CA LYS A 427 0.06 -11.94 -0.68
C LYS A 427 1.46 -11.48 -0.32
N THR A 428 2.24 -12.40 0.22
CA THR A 428 3.61 -12.14 0.68
C THR A 428 4.59 -13.07 0.00
N PHE A 429 5.48 -12.53 -0.84
CA PHE A 429 6.48 -13.29 -1.59
C PHE A 429 7.83 -13.25 -0.88
N PHE A 430 8.35 -12.05 -0.60
CA PHE A 430 9.64 -11.84 0.09
C PHE A 430 9.50 -11.57 1.60
N LYS A 431 8.46 -12.13 2.22
CA LYS A 431 8.21 -12.01 3.67
C LYS A 431 9.43 -12.38 4.52
N ASP A 432 10.02 -13.52 4.15
CA ASP A 432 11.05 -14.23 4.89
C ASP A 432 12.47 -14.00 4.29
N ILE A 433 12.61 -13.02 3.40
CA ILE A 433 13.88 -12.72 2.69
C ILE A 433 15.06 -12.43 3.62
N GLU A 434 14.80 -12.05 4.88
CA GLU A 434 15.82 -11.80 5.90
C GLU A 434 16.56 -13.05 6.37
N TYR A 435 16.10 -14.25 6.00
CA TYR A 435 16.86 -15.48 6.26
C TYR A 435 18.01 -15.68 5.27
N LEU A 436 18.05 -14.95 4.16
CA LEU A 436 19.18 -14.99 3.25
C LEU A 436 20.44 -14.41 3.91
N SER A 437 21.58 -15.02 3.59
CA SER A 437 22.91 -14.62 4.02
C SER A 437 23.89 -14.69 2.87
N ALA A 438 25.01 -13.97 3.00
CA ALA A 438 26.09 -14.06 2.02
C ALA A 438 26.54 -15.52 1.85
N GLY A 439 26.68 -15.96 0.60
CA GLY A 439 26.98 -17.34 0.22
C GLY A 439 25.75 -18.23 -0.05
N ASP A 440 24.54 -17.77 0.24
CA ASP A 440 23.32 -18.48 -0.19
C ASP A 440 23.15 -18.35 -1.71
N ARG A 441 22.61 -19.39 -2.35
CA ARG A 441 22.39 -19.39 -3.80
C ARG A 441 20.93 -19.17 -4.15
N ILE A 442 20.73 -18.52 -5.28
CA ILE A 442 19.43 -18.41 -5.96
C ILE A 442 19.56 -18.88 -7.41
N TYR A 443 18.48 -19.40 -7.95
CA TYR A 443 18.45 -19.97 -9.29
C TYR A 443 17.33 -19.29 -10.07
N ILE A 444 17.62 -18.82 -11.27
CA ILE A 444 16.61 -18.32 -12.20
C ILE A 444 16.55 -19.28 -13.37
N LYS A 445 15.42 -19.99 -13.52
CA LYS A 445 15.13 -20.84 -14.66
C LYS A 445 14.29 -20.06 -15.65
N ASN A 446 14.85 -19.72 -16.79
CA ASN A 446 14.09 -19.14 -17.90
C ASN A 446 13.83 -20.24 -18.95
N SER A 447 13.20 -19.88 -20.07
CA SER A 447 12.88 -20.81 -21.16
C SER A 447 14.11 -21.49 -21.78
N TRP A 448 15.30 -20.90 -21.65
CA TRP A 448 16.51 -21.32 -22.38
C TRP A 448 17.56 -21.97 -21.49
N GLU A 449 17.74 -21.46 -20.26
CA GLU A 449 18.83 -21.84 -19.37
C GLU A 449 18.47 -21.68 -17.89
N GLU A 450 19.33 -22.21 -17.03
CA GLU A 450 19.31 -22.00 -15.59
C GLU A 450 20.50 -21.11 -15.20
N LEU A 451 20.20 -19.94 -14.64
CA LEU A 451 21.17 -18.96 -14.18
C LEU A 451 21.37 -19.11 -12.66
N VAL A 452 22.62 -19.28 -12.23
CA VAL A 452 22.97 -19.46 -10.81
C VAL A 452 23.63 -18.19 -10.28
N TYR A 453 23.12 -17.66 -9.18
CA TYR A 453 23.69 -16.50 -8.48
C TYR A 453 23.94 -16.83 -7.01
N GLU A 454 24.92 -16.16 -6.42
CA GLU A 454 25.25 -16.25 -5.01
C GLU A 454 25.07 -14.88 -4.35
N VAL A 455 24.42 -14.85 -3.19
CA VAL A 455 24.21 -13.66 -2.38
C VAL A 455 25.56 -13.12 -1.92
N GLU A 456 25.89 -11.89 -2.28
CA GLU A 456 27.11 -11.21 -1.85
C GLU A 456 26.88 -10.40 -0.58
N LYS A 457 25.84 -9.56 -0.59
CA LYS A 457 25.54 -8.66 0.52
C LYS A 457 24.06 -8.31 0.56
N ILE A 458 23.67 -7.76 1.70
CA ILE A 458 22.33 -7.28 1.97
C ILE A 458 22.44 -5.82 2.39
N ASP A 459 21.49 -5.00 1.97
CA ASP A 459 21.47 -3.58 2.27
C ASP A 459 20.06 -3.07 2.50
N ILE A 460 19.94 -1.94 3.19
CA ILE A 460 18.67 -1.25 3.39
C ILE A 460 18.84 0.20 2.94
N VAL A 461 18.07 0.58 1.92
CA VAL A 461 18.18 1.89 1.27
C VAL A 461 16.85 2.63 1.31
N THR A 462 16.86 3.91 0.97
CA THR A 462 15.62 4.68 0.80
C THR A 462 14.96 4.34 -0.54
N PRO A 463 13.63 4.53 -0.71
CA PRO A 463 12.96 4.27 -1.98
C PRO A 463 13.50 5.06 -3.17
N ASN A 464 14.19 6.18 -2.95
CA ASN A 464 14.71 7.04 -4.02
C ASN A 464 16.19 6.77 -4.34
N ASP A 465 16.82 5.82 -3.63
CA ASP A 465 18.23 5.46 -3.84
C ASP A 465 18.38 4.50 -5.03
N VAL A 466 18.07 4.99 -6.23
CA VAL A 466 18.13 4.19 -7.48
C VAL A 466 19.55 3.76 -7.84
N ASP A 467 20.55 4.54 -7.43
CA ASP A 467 21.97 4.21 -7.63
C ASP A 467 22.33 2.88 -6.97
N ALA A 468 21.61 2.50 -5.90
CA ALA A 468 21.78 1.23 -5.23
C ALA A 468 21.52 0.02 -6.14
N VAL A 469 20.73 0.13 -7.21
CA VAL A 469 20.39 -0.99 -8.11
C VAL A 469 20.84 -0.79 -9.55
N LYS A 470 21.65 0.24 -9.84
CA LYS A 470 22.21 0.43 -11.17
C LYS A 470 23.16 -0.71 -11.58
N ILE A 471 23.23 -0.93 -12.89
CA ILE A 471 24.16 -1.86 -13.53
C ILE A 471 25.59 -1.47 -13.18
N ARG A 472 26.38 -2.47 -12.79
CA ARG A 472 27.81 -2.31 -12.53
C ARG A 472 28.61 -2.85 -13.72
N PRO A 473 29.48 -2.04 -14.34
CA PRO A 473 30.28 -2.49 -15.48
C PRO A 473 31.08 -3.77 -15.18
N GLY A 474 31.04 -4.74 -16.10
CA GLY A 474 31.67 -6.04 -16.03
C GLY A 474 31.02 -7.02 -15.05
N LYS A 475 29.82 -6.72 -14.52
CA LYS A 475 29.10 -7.60 -13.58
C LYS A 475 27.83 -8.19 -14.21
N ASP A 476 27.53 -9.42 -13.82
CA ASP A 476 26.27 -10.12 -14.09
C ASP A 476 25.57 -10.31 -12.73
N MET A 477 24.54 -9.50 -12.47
CA MET A 477 23.93 -9.35 -11.14
C MET A 477 22.43 -9.60 -11.15
N VAL A 478 21.94 -10.09 -10.02
CA VAL A 478 20.52 -10.08 -9.65
C VAL A 478 20.38 -9.37 -8.32
N THR A 479 19.42 -8.45 -8.22
CA THR A 479 19.08 -7.79 -6.97
C THR A 479 17.65 -8.14 -6.58
N LEU A 480 17.45 -8.83 -5.46
CA LEU A 480 16.11 -9.04 -4.92
C LEU A 480 15.70 -7.82 -4.10
N LEU A 481 14.48 -7.33 -4.31
CA LEU A 481 13.99 -6.07 -3.75
C LEU A 481 12.65 -6.26 -3.05
N THR A 482 12.53 -5.72 -1.83
CA THR A 482 11.24 -5.66 -1.13
C THR A 482 11.15 -4.47 -0.17
N CYS A 483 9.95 -4.17 0.30
CA CYS A 483 9.69 -3.12 1.29
C CYS A 483 10.29 -3.45 2.67
N HIS A 484 10.68 -2.44 3.44
CA HIS A 484 11.14 -2.59 4.83
C HIS A 484 10.72 -1.41 5.71
N PRO A 485 10.42 -1.62 7.00
CA PRO A 485 10.18 -2.91 7.67
C PRO A 485 8.88 -3.61 7.22
N TYR A 486 8.71 -4.86 7.64
CA TYR A 486 7.49 -5.64 7.40
C TYR A 486 6.27 -4.93 7.99
N GLY A 487 5.16 -4.91 7.24
CA GLY A 487 3.90 -4.33 7.69
C GLY A 487 3.87 -2.80 7.78
N SER A 488 4.91 -2.09 7.33
CA SER A 488 5.04 -0.64 7.49
C SER A 488 4.81 0.18 6.21
N ASN A 489 4.09 -0.36 5.22
CA ASN A 489 3.96 0.25 3.88
C ASN A 489 5.30 0.61 3.19
N GLY A 490 6.42 0.03 3.64
CA GLY A 490 7.74 0.15 3.00
C GLY A 490 8.41 1.52 3.08
N LYS A 491 8.80 1.95 4.28
CA LYS A 491 9.60 3.18 4.50
C LYS A 491 10.96 3.12 3.80
N TYR A 492 11.54 1.93 3.74
CA TYR A 492 12.84 1.61 3.15
C TYR A 492 12.70 0.45 2.16
N ARG A 493 13.79 0.13 1.47
CA ARG A 493 13.93 -1.02 0.58
C ARG A 493 15.00 -1.95 1.11
N TYR A 494 14.66 -3.23 1.23
CA TYR A 494 15.57 -4.29 1.56
C TYR A 494 16.09 -4.91 0.27
N LEU A 495 17.39 -4.83 0.07
CA LEU A 495 18.07 -5.28 -1.14
C LEU A 495 18.95 -6.49 -0.82
N VAL A 496 18.85 -7.53 -1.64
CA VAL A 496 19.77 -8.68 -1.61
C VAL A 496 20.52 -8.71 -2.92
N TYR A 497 21.79 -8.38 -2.87
CA TYR A 497 22.67 -8.37 -4.04
C TYR A 497 23.23 -9.75 -4.28
N CYS A 498 23.07 -10.25 -5.49
CA CYS A 498 23.54 -11.54 -5.92
C CYS A 498 24.42 -11.38 -7.16
N SER A 499 25.51 -12.14 -7.24
CA SER A 499 26.42 -12.15 -8.40
C SER A 499 26.44 -13.52 -9.06
N ARG A 500 26.59 -13.52 -10.39
CA ARG A 500 26.61 -14.74 -11.19
C ARG A 500 27.73 -15.69 -10.79
N VAL A 501 27.39 -16.97 -10.68
CA VAL A 501 28.35 -18.07 -10.52
C VAL A 501 28.54 -18.75 -11.88
N LYS A 502 29.70 -18.53 -12.53
CA LYS A 502 30.00 -19.07 -13.86
C LYS A 502 30.28 -20.59 -13.85
N ASP A 503 30.86 -21.10 -12.77
CA ASP A 503 31.11 -22.54 -12.55
C ASP A 503 30.21 -23.05 -11.42
N ALA A 504 28.96 -23.37 -11.76
CA ALA A 504 28.08 -24.06 -10.83
C ALA A 504 28.61 -25.50 -10.59
N GLY A 505 29.51 -25.65 -9.63
CA GLY A 505 29.86 -26.96 -9.05
C GLY A 505 28.63 -27.67 -8.47
N LYS A 506 28.82 -28.86 -7.87
CA LYS A 506 27.75 -29.73 -7.31
C LYS A 506 26.53 -28.94 -6.79
N ASP A 507 25.36 -29.31 -7.32
CA ASP A 507 24.03 -28.93 -6.85
C ASP A 507 23.94 -28.98 -5.31
N ASP A 508 23.84 -27.81 -4.69
CA ASP A 508 23.82 -27.59 -3.25
C ASP A 508 22.43 -27.19 -2.73
N ARG A 509 21.36 -27.48 -3.49
CA ARG A 509 19.95 -27.39 -3.05
C ARG A 509 19.65 -28.19 -1.76
N LYS A 510 20.61 -28.98 -1.27
CA LYS A 510 20.52 -29.81 -0.06
C LYS A 510 21.26 -29.27 1.17
N LYS A 511 21.81 -28.05 1.16
CA LYS A 511 22.35 -27.46 2.40
C LYS A 511 21.23 -27.34 3.44
N GLU A 512 21.46 -27.86 4.64
CA GLU A 512 20.56 -27.62 5.78
C GLU A 512 20.43 -26.11 6.00
N VAL A 513 19.18 -25.63 6.07
CA VAL A 513 18.87 -24.23 6.32
C VAL A 513 19.36 -23.87 7.72
N SER A 514 20.48 -23.16 7.80
CA SER A 514 21.02 -22.62 9.04
C SER A 514 20.42 -21.24 9.29
N TYR A 515 19.42 -21.17 10.17
CA TYR A 515 18.83 -19.91 10.61
C TYR A 515 19.79 -19.14 11.54
N ALA A 516 20.76 -18.43 10.98
CA ALA A 516 21.60 -17.51 11.75
C ALA A 516 20.80 -16.23 12.04
N TYR A 517 20.28 -16.13 13.26
CA TYR A 517 19.46 -15.00 13.66
C TYR A 517 20.33 -13.74 13.84
N LYS A 518 20.11 -12.76 12.97
CA LYS A 518 20.67 -11.40 13.11
C LYS A 518 19.61 -10.52 13.76
N ASP A 519 20.02 -9.61 14.63
CA ASP A 519 19.10 -8.66 15.28
C ASP A 519 18.93 -7.37 14.48
N HIS A 520 19.92 -7.05 13.65
CA HIS A 520 19.99 -5.82 12.89
C HIS A 520 20.85 -6.01 11.63
N ILE A 521 20.70 -5.08 10.69
CA ILE A 521 21.61 -4.88 9.56
C ILE A 521 22.24 -3.50 9.72
N VAL A 522 23.55 -3.43 9.47
CA VAL A 522 24.26 -2.18 9.23
C VAL A 522 24.23 -1.96 7.73
N ALA A 523 23.47 -0.97 7.27
CA ALA A 523 23.38 -0.62 5.86
C ALA A 523 24.67 0.05 5.37
N SER A 524 24.83 0.22 4.05
CA SER A 524 26.02 0.83 3.46
C SER A 524 26.24 2.29 3.88
N ASP A 525 25.19 2.98 4.34
CA ASP A 525 25.25 4.34 4.90
C ASP A 525 25.70 4.36 6.38
N GLY A 526 25.95 3.19 6.98
CA GLY A 526 26.34 3.02 8.38
C GLY A 526 25.17 3.03 9.36
N GLN A 527 23.93 3.24 8.90
CA GLN A 527 22.75 3.19 9.77
C GLN A 527 22.41 1.75 10.17
N ILE A 528 21.88 1.61 11.39
CA ILE A 528 21.48 0.33 11.94
C ILE A 528 19.96 0.20 11.82
N TYR A 529 19.52 -0.79 11.05
CA TYR A 529 18.12 -1.10 10.84
C TYR A 529 17.74 -2.40 11.54
N SER A 530 16.62 -2.40 12.25
CA SER A 530 16.09 -3.59 12.92
C SER A 530 15.46 -4.56 11.92
N LEU A 531 15.79 -5.85 12.03
CA LEU A 531 15.16 -6.88 11.21
C LEU A 531 13.73 -7.15 11.64
N SER A 532 12.86 -7.42 10.66
CA SER A 532 11.44 -7.71 10.87
C SER A 532 11.14 -9.17 11.22
N SER A 533 12.12 -10.07 11.10
CA SER A 533 12.00 -11.50 11.38
C SER A 533 11.48 -11.76 12.81
N LYS A 534 11.91 -10.96 13.79
CA LYS A 534 11.38 -10.99 15.17
C LYS A 534 9.88 -10.77 15.18
N ASP A 535 9.41 -9.73 14.50
CA ASP A 535 8.03 -9.28 14.56
C ASP A 535 7.12 -10.19 13.75
N ILE A 536 7.59 -10.69 12.60
CA ILE A 536 6.94 -11.75 11.83
C ILE A 536 6.75 -13.01 12.68
N GLN A 537 7.79 -13.45 13.41
CA GLN A 537 7.68 -14.62 14.29
C GLN A 537 6.73 -14.36 15.46
N LYS A 538 6.81 -13.21 16.12
CA LYS A 538 5.87 -12.85 17.21
C LYS A 538 4.43 -12.86 16.73
N GLU A 539 4.15 -12.30 15.55
CA GLU A 539 2.81 -12.33 14.95
C GLU A 539 2.34 -13.78 14.74
N LYS A 540 3.21 -14.64 14.17
CA LYS A 540 2.90 -16.06 13.96
C LYS A 540 2.63 -16.79 15.28
N TYR A 541 3.50 -16.65 16.27
CA TYR A 541 3.35 -17.28 17.58
C TYR A 541 2.10 -16.78 18.30
N PHE A 542 1.82 -15.48 18.25
CA PHE A 542 0.62 -14.90 18.85
C PHE A 542 -0.65 -15.49 18.24
N ARG A 543 -0.72 -15.61 16.90
CA ARG A 543 -1.87 -16.22 16.21
C ARG A 543 -2.07 -17.68 16.59
N TRP A 544 -0.99 -18.47 16.58
CA TRP A 544 -1.04 -19.87 16.98
C TRP A 544 -1.41 -20.04 18.46
N LEU A 545 -0.87 -19.20 19.33
CA LEU A 545 -1.21 -19.21 20.76
C LEU A 545 -2.70 -18.91 20.96
N CYS A 546 -3.23 -17.88 20.31
CA CYS A 546 -4.67 -17.55 20.35
C CYS A 546 -5.53 -18.71 19.82
N ALA A 547 -5.17 -19.31 18.69
CA ALA A 547 -5.88 -20.45 18.13
C ALA A 547 -5.85 -21.68 19.05
N ILE A 548 -4.69 -22.00 19.64
CA ILE A 548 -4.52 -23.10 20.60
C ILE A 548 -5.33 -22.83 21.87
N ILE A 549 -5.31 -21.61 22.40
CA ILE A 549 -6.11 -21.25 23.59
C ILE A 549 -7.60 -21.45 23.31
N LEU A 550 -8.10 -20.95 22.18
CA LEU A 550 -9.51 -21.15 21.78
C LEU A 550 -9.83 -22.64 21.62
N PHE A 551 -8.94 -23.42 21.01
CA PHE A 551 -9.10 -24.86 20.87
C PHE A 551 -9.12 -25.60 22.22
N LEU A 552 -8.22 -25.26 23.14
CA LEU A 552 -8.17 -25.86 24.48
C LEU A 552 -9.42 -25.51 25.30
N ILE A 553 -9.95 -24.29 25.17
CA ILE A 553 -11.22 -23.89 25.79
C ILE A 553 -12.36 -24.77 25.23
N MET A 554 -12.43 -24.97 23.90
CA MET A 554 -13.42 -25.85 23.27
C MET A 554 -13.29 -27.31 23.75
N ALA A 555 -12.07 -27.85 23.82
CA ALA A 555 -11.81 -29.21 24.28
C ALA A 555 -12.22 -29.40 25.75
N ALA A 556 -11.88 -28.45 26.63
CA ALA A 556 -12.26 -28.48 28.04
C ALA A 556 -13.79 -28.44 28.23
N MET A 557 -14.50 -27.69 27.39
CA MET A 557 -15.97 -27.67 27.39
C MET A 557 -16.57 -29.03 26.98
N LYS A 558 -16.03 -29.67 25.95
CA LYS A 558 -16.49 -30.99 25.46
C LYS A 558 -16.22 -32.12 26.46
N ILE A 559 -15.05 -32.13 27.10
CA ILE A 559 -14.70 -33.09 28.16
C ILE A 559 -15.67 -32.94 29.34
N LYS A 560 -15.97 -31.70 29.75
CA LYS A 560 -16.92 -31.44 30.84
C LYS A 560 -18.32 -32.00 30.54
N ASP A 561 -18.81 -31.86 29.31
CA ASP A 561 -20.11 -32.43 28.90
C ASP A 561 -20.10 -33.96 28.87
N MET A 562 -18.99 -34.58 28.45
CA MET A 562 -18.82 -36.04 28.53
C MET A 562 -18.83 -36.55 29.98
N TRP A 563 -18.11 -35.89 30.90
CA TRP A 563 -18.09 -36.23 32.32
C TRP A 563 -19.44 -36.00 33.00
N ARG A 564 -20.25 -35.05 32.49
CA ARG A 564 -21.60 -34.79 32.97
C ARG A 564 -22.57 -35.89 32.55
N LYS A 565 -22.49 -36.36 31.29
CA LYS A 565 -23.29 -37.50 30.78
C LYS A 565 -22.94 -38.81 31.51
N ARG A 566 -21.66 -39.08 31.75
CA ARG A 566 -21.18 -40.27 32.50
C ARG A 566 -21.55 -40.32 33.99
N ARG A 567 -21.99 -39.21 34.59
CA ARG A 567 -22.50 -39.18 35.99
C ARG A 567 -24.02 -39.25 36.06
N GLN A 568 -24.70 -39.22 34.91
CA GLN A 568 -26.15 -39.29 34.79
C GLN A 568 -26.64 -40.66 34.29
N THR A 569 -25.78 -41.40 33.58
CA THR A 569 -25.81 -42.86 33.45
C THR A 569 -25.16 -43.51 34.65
#